data_AF-A0AAJ6YFZ9-F1
#
_entry.id   AF-A0AAJ6YFZ9-F1
#
_cell.length_a   1.000
_cell.length_b   1.000
_cell.length_c   1.000
_cell.angle_alpha   90.00
_cell.angle_beta   90.00
_cell.angle_gamma   90.00
#
_symmetry.space_group_name_H-M   'P 1'
#
loop_
_entity.id
_entity.type
_entity.pdbx_description
1 polymer ?
#
loop_
_entity_poly.entity_id
_entity_poly.type
_entity_poly.pdbx_seq_one_letter_code
_entity_poly.pdbx_strand_id
1 'polypeptide(L)'
;MVLITGWGMFENPSNSLASPTLRVAMGMILDNYDCSSRVQYTIAEHQLCTIDTYGTGVCINDGGGSIVSNGVIYGIISYSLNNVGGFPDVHTKVYYYLDFIRNHMTE
;
A
#
# COMPACT_ATOMS: atom_id res chain seq x y z
N MET A 1 -9.79 -3.42 -8.41
CA MET A 1 -8.63 -2.54 -8.68
C MET A 1 -8.63 -1.41 -7.67
N VAL A 2 -7.47 -1.02 -7.18
CA VAL A 2 -7.28 0.03 -6.17
C VAL A 2 -6.36 1.12 -6.72
N LEU A 3 -6.55 2.34 -6.21
CA LEU A 3 -5.66 3.47 -6.40
C LEU A 3 -4.76 3.59 -5.18
N ILE A 4 -3.46 3.72 -5.43
CA ILE A 4 -2.42 3.95 -4.42
C ILE A 4 -1.83 5.31 -4.74
N THR A 5 -1.84 6.24 -3.79
CA THR A 5 -1.44 7.62 -4.05
C THR A 5 -0.44 8.11 -3.01
N GLY A 6 0.56 8.85 -3.43
CA GLY A 6 1.59 9.38 -2.53
C GLY A 6 2.59 10.32 -3.19
N TRP A 7 3.50 10.84 -2.38
CA TRP A 7 4.61 11.73 -2.79
C TRP A 7 5.97 11.06 -2.53
N GLY A 8 6.00 9.74 -2.39
CA GLY A 8 7.19 8.97 -2.19
C GLY A 8 8.24 9.20 -3.28
N MET A 9 9.41 8.64 -3.03
CA MET A 9 10.52 8.73 -3.96
C MET A 9 10.14 8.20 -5.34
N PHE A 10 10.55 8.92 -6.38
CA PHE A 10 10.32 8.56 -7.77
C PHE A 10 11.66 8.67 -8.54
N GLU A 11 12.09 7.57 -9.17
CA GLU A 11 13.28 7.41 -10.02
C GLU A 11 14.68 7.90 -9.51
N ASN A 12 15.70 7.13 -9.95
CA ASN A 12 17.16 7.29 -9.83
C ASN A 12 17.83 7.12 -8.44
N PRO A 13 18.68 6.08 -8.25
CA PRO A 13 19.44 5.82 -7.01
C PRO A 13 20.42 6.92 -6.59
N SER A 14 20.77 7.82 -7.51
CA SER A 14 21.79 8.84 -7.31
C SER A 14 21.25 10.20 -6.85
N ASN A 15 19.98 10.51 -7.08
CA ASN A 15 19.34 11.80 -6.76
C ASN A 15 17.88 11.63 -6.30
N SER A 16 17.54 10.50 -5.67
CA SER A 16 16.17 10.13 -5.29
C SER A 16 15.57 11.15 -4.32
N LEU A 17 14.62 11.95 -4.81
CA LEU A 17 13.87 12.95 -4.04
C LEU A 17 12.39 12.55 -3.98
N ALA A 18 11.71 12.99 -2.92
CA ALA A 18 10.26 12.91 -2.84
C ALA A 18 9.61 13.64 -4.03
N SER A 19 8.48 13.13 -4.50
CA SER A 19 7.80 13.75 -5.63
C SER A 19 7.25 15.13 -5.26
N PRO A 20 7.45 16.17 -6.08
CA PRO A 20 6.87 17.49 -5.83
C PRO A 20 5.36 17.54 -6.12
N THR A 21 4.81 16.49 -6.74
CA THR A 21 3.41 16.38 -7.15
C THR A 21 2.87 15.01 -6.74
N LEU A 22 1.59 14.94 -6.39
CA LEU A 22 0.94 13.68 -6.03
C LEU A 22 1.06 12.69 -7.19
N ARG A 23 1.51 11.47 -6.90
CA ARG A 23 1.57 10.37 -7.86
C ARG A 23 0.46 9.38 -7.58
N VAL A 24 0.08 8.64 -8.61
CA VAL A 24 -0.91 7.57 -8.54
C VAL A 24 -0.37 6.32 -9.21
N ALA A 25 -0.50 5.20 -8.52
CA ALA A 25 -0.31 3.86 -9.05
C ALA A 25 -1.63 3.10 -8.97
N MET A 26 -1.78 2.13 -9.87
CA MET A 26 -2.93 1.25 -9.88
C MET A 26 -2.49 -0.15 -9.47
N GLY A 27 -3.24 -0.75 -8.55
CA GLY A 27 -2.92 -2.08 -8.02
C GLY A 27 -4.14 -2.98 -7.93
N MET A 28 -3.88 -4.22 -7.57
CA MET A 28 -4.87 -5.23 -7.22
C MET A 28 -4.63 -5.70 -5.79
N ILE A 29 -5.71 -5.88 -5.02
CA ILE A 29 -5.61 -6.54 -3.72
C ILE A 29 -5.43 -8.04 -3.97
N LEU A 30 -4.43 -8.63 -3.32
CA LEU A 30 -4.23 -10.08 -3.31
C LEU A 30 -4.94 -10.70 -2.11
N ASP A 31 -5.36 -11.95 -2.25
CA ASP A 31 -5.76 -12.73 -1.08
C ASP A 31 -4.53 -13.00 -0.20
N ASN A 32 -4.75 -13.16 1.11
CA ASN A 32 -3.65 -13.31 2.06
C ASN A 32 -2.84 -14.59 1.82
N TYR A 33 -3.44 -15.65 1.23
CA TYR A 33 -2.74 -16.90 0.95
C TYR A 33 -1.77 -16.73 -0.24
N ASP A 34 -2.25 -16.19 -1.36
CA ASP A 34 -1.42 -15.85 -2.52
C ASP A 34 -0.32 -14.86 -2.13
N CYS A 35 -0.66 -13.81 -1.37
CA CYS A 35 0.36 -12.88 -0.89
C CYS A 35 1.40 -13.57 -0.01
N SER A 36 1.00 -14.36 1.00
CA SER A 36 1.93 -15.07 1.89
C SER A 36 2.88 -15.99 1.11
N SER A 37 2.39 -16.63 0.06
CA SER A 37 3.20 -17.49 -0.81
C SER A 37 4.30 -16.72 -1.55
N ARG A 38 4.01 -15.48 -1.97
CA ARG A 38 4.94 -14.61 -2.71
C ARG A 38 5.92 -13.92 -1.79
N VAL A 39 5.46 -13.39 -0.65
CA VAL A 39 6.30 -12.68 0.33
C VAL A 39 7.12 -13.61 1.23
N GLN A 40 6.81 -14.91 1.23
CA GLN A 40 7.47 -15.97 2.01
C GLN A 40 7.37 -15.80 3.54
N TYR A 41 6.29 -15.17 4.02
CA TYR A 41 5.89 -15.17 5.43
C TYR A 41 4.37 -15.03 5.55
N THR A 42 3.85 -15.35 6.73
CA THR A 42 2.40 -15.30 6.99
C THR A 42 1.90 -13.87 7.03
N ILE A 43 0.95 -13.55 6.15
CA ILE A 43 0.18 -12.30 6.21
C ILE A 43 -0.97 -12.45 7.21
N ALA A 44 -0.94 -11.63 8.26
CA ALA A 44 -1.94 -11.65 9.32
C ALA A 44 -3.30 -11.12 8.82
N GLU A 45 -4.39 -11.47 9.51
CA GLU A 45 -5.75 -11.03 9.12
C GLU A 45 -5.95 -9.50 9.16
N HIS A 46 -5.13 -8.80 9.96
CA HIS A 46 -5.12 -7.34 10.08
C HIS A 46 -4.23 -6.66 9.02
N GLN A 47 -3.66 -7.44 8.10
CA GLN A 47 -2.89 -6.98 6.95
C GLN A 47 -3.64 -7.31 5.66
N LEU A 48 -3.33 -6.56 4.61
CA LEU A 48 -3.68 -6.89 3.23
C LEU A 48 -2.47 -6.64 2.35
N CYS A 49 -2.49 -7.21 1.14
CA CYS A 49 -1.45 -6.94 0.17
C CYS A 49 -2.01 -6.32 -1.10
N THR A 50 -1.18 -5.50 -1.75
CA THR A 50 -1.42 -5.08 -3.13
C THR A 50 -0.31 -5.58 -4.03
N ILE A 51 -0.64 -5.82 -5.30
CA ILE A 51 0.33 -5.99 -6.36
C ILE A 51 0.05 -5.01 -7.49
N ASP A 52 1.12 -4.49 -8.06
CA ASP A 52 1.15 -3.52 -9.14
C ASP A 52 2.01 -4.04 -10.30
N THR A 53 2.08 -3.24 -11.36
CA THR A 53 2.97 -3.51 -12.50
C THR A 53 4.40 -3.10 -12.17
N TYR A 54 5.38 -3.80 -12.73
CA TYR A 54 6.78 -3.43 -12.60
C TYR A 54 7.02 -1.96 -13.01
N GLY A 55 7.77 -1.21 -12.19
CA GLY A 55 8.03 0.21 -12.39
C GLY A 55 7.00 1.15 -11.75
N THR A 56 5.97 0.62 -11.10
CA THR A 56 4.96 1.40 -10.36
C THR A 56 4.68 0.72 -9.04
N GLY A 57 4.64 1.45 -7.93
CA GLY A 57 4.29 0.86 -6.63
C GLY A 57 4.58 1.77 -5.47
N VAL A 58 4.52 1.22 -4.25
CA VAL A 58 4.87 1.94 -3.02
C VAL A 58 6.38 2.09 -2.91
N CYS A 59 6.82 3.29 -2.52
CA CYS A 59 8.22 3.59 -2.31
C CYS A 59 8.46 4.28 -0.97
N ILE A 60 9.71 4.67 -0.73
CA ILE A 60 10.11 5.38 0.48
C ILE A 60 9.34 6.70 0.57
N ASN A 61 8.81 7.00 1.75
CA ASN A 61 7.95 8.15 2.08
C ASN A 61 6.51 8.10 1.57
N ASP A 62 6.01 6.95 1.08
CA ASP A 62 4.57 6.74 0.86
C ASP A 62 3.84 6.19 2.10
N GLY A 63 4.58 5.78 3.14
CA GLY A 63 4.04 5.21 4.37
C GLY A 63 2.98 6.10 5.03
N GLY A 64 1.87 5.49 5.45
CA GLY A 64 0.69 6.19 5.97
C GLY A 64 -0.28 6.70 4.91
N GLY A 65 0.09 6.65 3.62
CA GLY A 65 -0.81 6.97 2.51
C GLY A 65 -1.96 5.98 2.36
N SER A 66 -2.94 6.35 1.51
CA SER A 66 -4.20 5.60 1.37
C SER A 66 -4.22 4.66 0.16
N ILE A 67 -4.87 3.52 0.34
CA ILE A 67 -5.23 2.59 -0.73
C ILE A 67 -6.74 2.61 -0.88
N VAL A 68 -7.24 3.08 -2.02
CA VAL A 68 -8.65 3.44 -2.20
C VAL A 68 -9.27 2.70 -3.38
N SER A 69 -10.53 2.28 -3.25
CA SER A 69 -11.35 1.86 -4.39
C SER A 69 -12.76 2.38 -4.20
N ASN A 70 -13.35 2.96 -5.25
CA ASN A 70 -14.72 3.49 -5.23
C ASN A 70 -15.01 4.44 -4.05
N GLY A 71 -14.06 5.30 -3.70
CA GLY A 71 -14.18 6.24 -2.58
C GLY A 71 -14.07 5.63 -1.18
N VAL A 72 -13.77 4.32 -1.09
CA VAL A 72 -13.59 3.61 0.18
C VAL A 72 -12.11 3.33 0.41
N ILE A 73 -11.61 3.57 1.62
CA ILE A 73 -10.24 3.24 2.02
C ILE A 73 -10.18 1.77 2.43
N TYR A 74 -9.39 0.99 1.69
CA TYR A 74 -9.17 -0.43 1.95
C TYR A 74 -7.96 -0.67 2.84
N GLY A 75 -6.91 0.14 2.65
CA GLY A 75 -5.65 -0.04 3.35
C GLY A 75 -4.90 1.26 3.61
N ILE A 76 -3.96 1.18 4.55
CA ILE A 76 -2.98 2.21 4.86
C ILE A 76 -1.61 1.66 4.49
N ILE A 77 -0.86 2.42 3.70
CA ILE A 77 0.46 2.02 3.19
C ILE A 77 1.40 1.75 4.37
N SER A 78 1.98 0.55 4.44
CA SER A 78 2.88 0.16 5.52
C SER A 78 4.30 -0.07 5.03
N TYR A 79 4.57 -1.13 4.26
CA TYR A 79 5.91 -1.40 3.76
C TYR A 79 5.90 -2.15 2.43
N SER A 80 6.93 -1.88 1.63
CA SER A 80 7.24 -2.61 0.42
C SER A 80 8.48 -3.48 0.65
N LEU A 81 8.48 -4.70 0.10
CA LEU A 81 9.69 -5.52 0.04
C LEU A 81 10.57 -5.18 -1.16
N ASN A 82 10.03 -4.46 -2.15
CA ASN A 82 10.74 -4.10 -3.36
C ASN A 82 10.24 -2.74 -3.88
N ASN A 83 11.05 -1.70 -3.68
CA ASN A 83 10.74 -0.30 -4.05
C ASN A 83 10.65 -0.03 -5.57
N VAL A 84 10.58 -1.08 -6.40
CA VAL A 84 10.55 -1.01 -7.88
C VAL A 84 9.23 -1.57 -8.44
N GLY A 85 8.30 -2.03 -7.59
CA GLY A 85 7.02 -2.61 -7.98
C GLY A 85 7.14 -4.00 -8.61
N GLY A 86 6.00 -4.60 -8.95
CA GLY A 86 5.93 -5.96 -9.51
C GLY A 86 6.12 -7.08 -8.47
N PHE A 87 6.17 -6.72 -7.20
CA PHE A 87 6.20 -7.63 -6.06
C PHE A 87 5.15 -7.16 -5.03
N PRO A 88 4.52 -8.06 -4.25
CA PRO A 88 3.50 -7.62 -3.31
C PRO A 88 4.01 -6.65 -2.25
N ASP A 89 3.26 -5.57 -2.05
CA ASP A 89 3.40 -4.64 -0.94
C ASP A 89 2.40 -4.99 0.15
N VAL A 90 2.76 -4.77 1.42
CA VAL A 90 1.94 -5.14 2.57
C VAL A 90 1.49 -3.89 3.33
N HIS A 91 0.21 -3.89 3.69
CA HIS A 91 -0.51 -2.72 4.18
C HIS A 91 -1.37 -3.08 5.38
N THR A 92 -1.72 -2.07 6.18
CA THR A 92 -2.71 -2.24 7.25
C THR A 92 -4.11 -2.35 6.65
N LYS A 93 -4.88 -3.37 7.04
CA LYS A 93 -6.24 -3.59 6.52
C LYS A 93 -7.26 -2.76 7.30
N VAL A 94 -7.77 -1.69 6.70
CA VAL A 94 -8.68 -0.74 7.36
C VAL A 94 -9.94 -1.42 7.90
N TYR A 95 -10.50 -2.38 7.14
CA TYR A 95 -11.71 -3.10 7.56
C TYR A 95 -11.56 -3.80 8.93
N TYR A 96 -10.37 -4.35 9.22
CA TYR A 96 -10.08 -5.03 10.49
C TYR A 96 -10.18 -4.06 11.69
N TYR A 97 -9.83 -2.80 11.49
CA TYR A 97 -9.78 -1.77 12.53
C TYR A 97 -11.04 -0.89 12.57
N LEU A 98 -12.14 -1.25 11.89
CA LEU A 98 -13.33 -0.40 11.83
C LEU A 98 -13.93 -0.11 13.21
N ASP A 99 -13.93 -1.06 14.13
CA ASP A 99 -14.46 -0.85 15.48
C ASP A 99 -13.60 0.14 16.26
N PHE A 100 -12.27 0.00 16.17
CA PHE A 100 -11.33 0.97 16.73
C PHE A 100 -11.57 2.38 16.15
N ILE A 101 -11.67 2.49 14.82
CA ILE A 101 -11.88 3.76 14.12
C ILE A 101 -13.21 4.39 14.56
N ARG A 102 -14.31 3.63 14.55
CA ARG A 102 -15.64 4.14 14.97
C ARG A 102 -15.65 4.64 16.40
N ASN A 103 -14.96 3.95 17.30
CA ASN A 103 -14.88 4.34 18.70
C ASN A 103 -14.09 5.64 18.94
N HIS A 104 -13.23 6.06 18.00
CA HIS A 104 -12.38 7.27 18.13
C HIS A 104 -12.73 8.38 17.13
N MET A 105 -13.78 8.24 16.32
CA MET A 105 -14.29 9.29 15.42
C MET A 105 -15.49 10.06 16.01
N THR A 106 -15.89 9.77 17.25
CA THR A 106 -17.08 10.39 17.89
C THR A 106 -16.74 11.50 18.89
N GLU A 107 -15.54 12.08 18.81
CA GLU A 107 -15.19 13.31 19.53
C GLU A 107 -15.56 14.58 18.76
#